data_AF-G2J924-F1
#
_entry.id   AF-G2J924-F1
#
_cell.length_a   1.000
_cell.length_b   1.000
_cell.length_c   1.000
_cell.angle_alpha   90.00
_cell.angle_beta   90.00
_cell.angle_gamma   90.00
#
_symmetry.space_group_name_H-M   'P 1'
#
loop_
_entity.id
_entity.type
_entity.pdbx_description
1 polymer ?
#
loop_
_entity_poly.entity_id
_entity_poly.type
_entity_poly.pdbx_seq_one_letter_code
_entity_poly.pdbx_strand_id
1 'polypeptide(L)'
;MLQKHRAISEEMNQNPWENAYWFARMLINGDKYGAIGRQSKFLTEVCIALQQIVEGPAQSKDIKFELSKNIIQNLFEKRFSRKTAKTERIKLFLEDLFVKLKDICDIKVFILTVQNILIPINVALESIPNDDKIYTEEVAKAYLDRLGNDALSTVVQLWDNAGVIGCLNAERGCIVQGFAHLRQSIRHMSEHESDTVLTAYVQEFERRLGQKRKGRAGGSLEDVTSFLFKYFNIKAENKPDHFQADIEIDKWILRRDKWLIGISCKRTLRERWKQVSSAHHDVLNKFKIWQVWHLITYDEDLSDDKLTLLGIQRHVFYLPDNSRRLESARNHLGMKDYVRPMSQFIHDIKKEQGT
;
A
#
# COMPACT_ATOMS: atom_id res chain seq x y z
N MET A 1 -40.22 -21.30 14.03
CA MET A 1 -39.14 -20.70 13.19
C MET A 1 -37.96 -20.17 14.02
N LEU A 2 -38.19 -19.41 15.10
CA LEU A 2 -37.11 -18.87 15.96
C LEU A 2 -36.20 -19.94 16.62
N GLN A 3 -36.73 -21.08 17.04
CA GLN A 3 -35.92 -22.19 17.58
C GLN A 3 -35.06 -22.89 16.51
N LYS A 4 -35.55 -23.01 15.26
CA LYS A 4 -34.77 -23.55 14.14
C LYS A 4 -33.62 -22.62 13.75
N HIS A 5 -33.82 -21.30 13.77
CA HIS A 5 -32.75 -20.34 13.55
C HIS A 5 -31.68 -20.34 14.65
N ARG A 6 -32.07 -20.58 15.91
CA ARG A 6 -31.12 -20.72 17.03
C ARG A 6 -30.27 -21.98 16.93
N ALA A 7 -30.90 -23.12 16.61
CA ALA A 7 -30.19 -24.39 16.40
C ALA A 7 -29.20 -24.32 15.21
N ILE A 8 -29.59 -23.67 14.10
CA ILE A 8 -28.70 -23.41 12.96
C ILE A 8 -27.53 -22.50 13.37
N SER A 9 -27.76 -21.49 14.21
CA SER A 9 -26.68 -20.60 14.71
C SER A 9 -25.73 -21.27 15.71
N GLU A 10 -26.19 -22.30 16.43
CA GLU A 10 -25.36 -23.07 17.37
C GLU A 10 -24.52 -24.14 16.64
N GLU A 11 -25.05 -24.76 15.56
CA GLU A 11 -24.27 -25.64 14.66
C GLU A 11 -23.24 -24.87 13.83
N MET A 12 -23.56 -23.66 13.36
CA MET A 12 -22.58 -22.80 12.66
C MET A 12 -21.42 -22.36 13.58
N ASN A 13 -21.68 -22.11 14.86
CA ASN A 13 -20.67 -21.74 15.87
C ASN A 13 -19.70 -22.88 16.28
N GLN A 14 -19.86 -24.09 15.73
CA GLN A 14 -18.98 -25.23 16.02
C GLN A 14 -17.99 -25.55 14.90
N ASN A 15 -17.99 -24.79 13.80
CA ASN A 15 -17.06 -25.02 12.71
C ASN A 15 -15.62 -24.60 13.12
N PRO A 16 -14.69 -25.54 13.37
CA PRO A 16 -13.33 -25.19 13.81
C PRO A 16 -12.58 -24.37 12.75
N TRP A 17 -12.98 -24.45 11.47
CA TRP A 17 -12.37 -23.71 10.37
C TRP A 17 -12.62 -22.20 10.43
N GLU A 18 -13.58 -21.72 11.23
CA GLU A 18 -13.77 -20.28 11.47
C GLU A 18 -12.52 -19.63 12.08
N ASN A 19 -11.73 -20.40 12.85
CA ASN A 19 -10.49 -19.92 13.43
C ASN A 19 -9.41 -19.63 12.38
N ALA A 20 -9.55 -20.10 11.13
CA ALA A 20 -8.58 -19.83 10.07
C ALA A 20 -8.43 -18.32 9.80
N TYR A 21 -9.56 -17.60 9.77
CA TYR A 21 -9.53 -16.14 9.65
C TYR A 21 -8.83 -15.50 10.85
N TRP A 22 -9.19 -15.88 12.07
CA TRP A 22 -8.62 -15.27 13.28
C TRP A 22 -7.13 -15.55 13.44
N PHE A 23 -6.67 -16.77 13.16
CA PHE A 23 -5.23 -17.09 13.17
C PHE A 23 -4.48 -16.28 12.12
N ALA A 24 -5.02 -16.12 10.92
CA ALA A 24 -4.41 -15.28 9.88
C ALA A 24 -4.27 -13.82 10.33
N ARG A 25 -5.33 -13.27 10.95
CA ARG A 25 -5.33 -11.89 11.49
C ARG A 25 -4.32 -11.71 12.62
N MET A 26 -4.23 -12.66 13.54
CA MET A 26 -3.26 -12.62 14.64
C MET A 26 -1.83 -12.67 14.11
N LEU A 27 -1.54 -13.56 13.17
CA LEU A 27 -0.19 -13.70 12.63
C LEU A 27 0.32 -12.40 11.95
N ILE A 28 -0.54 -11.65 11.26
CA ILE A 28 -0.11 -10.43 10.54
C ILE A 28 -0.23 -9.14 11.37
N ASN A 29 -0.91 -9.13 12.52
CA ASN A 29 -1.06 -7.93 13.32
C ASN A 29 0.28 -7.43 13.88
N GLY A 30 0.83 -6.37 13.26
CA GLY A 30 2.10 -5.76 13.62
C GLY A 30 2.06 -5.01 14.94
N ASP A 31 0.95 -4.32 15.19
CA ASP A 31 0.80 -3.45 16.35
C ASP A 31 0.67 -4.27 17.63
N LYS A 32 -0.17 -5.30 17.60
CA LYS A 32 -0.43 -6.17 18.76
C LYS A 32 0.63 -7.27 18.93
N TYR A 33 0.97 -7.99 17.85
CA TYR A 33 1.76 -9.23 17.94
C TYR A 33 3.11 -9.18 17.20
N GLY A 34 3.46 -8.05 16.57
CA GLY A 34 4.75 -7.88 15.91
C GLY A 34 4.88 -8.53 14.52
N ALA A 35 3.75 -8.84 13.86
CA ALA A 35 3.68 -9.34 12.48
C ALA A 35 4.50 -10.63 12.24
N ILE A 36 4.36 -11.61 13.13
CA ILE A 36 5.03 -12.92 13.12
C ILE A 36 4.82 -13.65 11.79
N GLY A 37 3.64 -13.49 11.20
CA GLY A 37 3.21 -14.03 9.91
C GLY A 37 4.13 -13.72 8.73
N ARG A 38 5.04 -12.73 8.86
CA ARG A 38 6.07 -12.43 7.85
C ARG A 38 7.28 -13.36 7.91
N GLN A 39 7.43 -14.18 8.94
CA GLN A 39 8.56 -15.11 9.10
C GLN A 39 8.21 -16.49 8.52
N SER A 40 8.00 -16.58 7.21
CA SER A 40 7.57 -17.81 6.52
C SER A 40 8.44 -19.02 6.85
N LYS A 41 9.78 -18.87 6.91
CA LYS A 41 10.71 -19.95 7.26
C LYS A 41 10.45 -20.51 8.65
N PHE A 42 10.38 -19.64 9.66
CA PHE A 42 10.10 -20.03 11.04
C PHE A 42 8.72 -20.67 11.19
N LEU A 43 7.70 -20.11 10.55
CA LEU A 43 6.35 -20.69 10.60
C LEU A 43 6.26 -22.05 9.89
N THR A 44 7.06 -22.26 8.85
CA THR A 44 7.20 -23.59 8.22
C THR A 44 7.80 -24.60 9.20
N GLU A 45 8.85 -24.23 9.93
CA GLU A 45 9.46 -25.09 10.98
C GLU A 45 8.44 -25.45 12.07
N VAL A 46 7.64 -24.48 12.52
CA VAL A 46 6.56 -24.70 13.49
C VAL A 46 5.53 -25.69 12.95
N CYS A 47 5.07 -25.51 11.71
CA CYS A 47 4.09 -26.42 11.11
C CYS A 47 4.62 -27.84 10.93
N ILE A 48 5.88 -28.01 10.51
CA ILE A 48 6.50 -29.33 10.39
C ILE A 48 6.51 -30.05 11.75
N ALA A 49 6.92 -29.34 12.81
CA ALA A 49 6.93 -29.91 14.16
C ALA A 49 5.52 -30.29 14.64
N LEU A 50 4.52 -29.45 14.36
CA LEU A 50 3.13 -29.73 14.71
C LEU A 50 2.55 -30.91 13.91
N GLN A 51 2.85 -31.01 12.62
CA GLN A 51 2.42 -32.13 11.78
C GLN A 51 2.95 -33.46 12.31
N GLN A 52 4.23 -33.52 12.69
CA GLN A 52 4.83 -34.72 13.30
C GLN A 52 4.09 -35.18 14.57
N ILE A 53 3.58 -34.25 15.39
CA ILE A 53 2.79 -34.57 16.59
C ILE A 53 1.39 -35.04 16.21
N VAL A 54 0.72 -34.31 15.30
CA VAL A 54 -0.65 -34.61 14.86
C VAL A 54 -0.72 -35.97 14.17
N GLU A 55 0.21 -36.27 13.27
CA GLU A 55 0.29 -37.49 12.46
C GLU A 55 1.06 -38.63 13.14
N GLY A 56 1.79 -38.31 14.22
CA GLY A 56 2.59 -39.27 14.97
C GLY A 56 1.79 -40.44 15.58
N PRO A 57 2.49 -41.44 16.16
CA PRO A 57 1.91 -42.67 16.65
C PRO A 57 0.74 -42.44 17.62
N ALA A 58 -0.13 -43.45 17.74
CA ALA A 58 -1.44 -43.39 18.39
C ALA A 58 -1.39 -43.06 19.90
N GLN A 59 -1.17 -41.78 20.19
CA GLN A 59 -1.42 -41.13 21.48
C GLN A 59 -2.84 -40.55 21.47
N SER A 60 -3.43 -40.36 22.66
CA SER A 60 -4.74 -39.72 22.77
C SER A 60 -4.72 -38.30 22.19
N LYS A 61 -5.88 -37.82 21.73
CA LYS A 61 -6.02 -36.46 21.17
C LYS A 61 -5.56 -35.38 22.16
N ASP A 62 -5.84 -35.57 23.44
CA ASP A 62 -5.47 -34.63 24.51
C ASP A 62 -3.94 -34.55 24.69
N ILE A 63 -3.25 -35.71 24.65
CA ILE A 63 -1.78 -35.72 24.71
C ILE A 63 -1.19 -35.01 23.51
N LYS A 64 -1.69 -35.28 22.29
CA LYS A 64 -1.23 -34.59 21.07
C LYS A 64 -1.47 -33.08 21.14
N PHE A 65 -2.58 -32.67 21.72
CA PHE A 65 -2.92 -31.26 21.89
C PHE A 65 -1.96 -30.55 22.86
N GLU A 66 -1.73 -31.14 24.04
CA GLU A 66 -0.79 -30.57 25.03
C GLU A 66 0.65 -30.53 24.50
N LEU A 67 1.11 -31.58 23.81
CA LEU A 67 2.40 -31.57 23.12
C LEU A 67 2.49 -30.46 22.06
N SER A 68 1.40 -30.21 21.33
CA SER A 68 1.33 -29.16 20.31
C SER A 68 1.44 -27.75 20.93
N LYS A 69 0.79 -27.49 22.08
CA LYS A 69 0.94 -26.21 22.78
C LYS A 69 2.36 -26.02 23.29
N ASN A 70 2.94 -27.05 23.90
CA ASN A 70 4.31 -27.01 24.41
C ASN A 70 5.33 -26.75 23.31
N ILE A 71 5.20 -27.40 22.13
CA ILE A 71 6.14 -27.16 21.04
C ILE A 71 6.01 -25.75 20.47
N ILE A 72 4.78 -25.20 20.35
CA ILE A 72 4.56 -23.81 19.93
C ILE A 72 5.25 -22.87 20.88
N GLN A 73 5.01 -23.01 22.19
CA GLN A 73 5.62 -22.16 23.21
C GLN A 73 7.14 -22.19 23.14
N ASN A 74 7.74 -23.38 23.16
CA ASN A 74 9.19 -23.57 23.15
C ASN A 74 9.85 -22.98 21.89
N LEU A 75 9.27 -23.20 20.71
CA LEU A 75 9.83 -22.68 19.46
C LEU A 75 9.77 -21.14 19.40
N PHE A 76 8.68 -20.54 19.86
CA PHE A 76 8.53 -19.09 19.89
C PHE A 76 9.44 -18.45 20.93
N GLU A 77 9.47 -18.96 22.17
CA GLU A 77 10.37 -18.46 23.21
C GLU A 77 11.84 -18.55 22.78
N LYS A 78 12.26 -19.70 22.22
CA LYS A 78 13.61 -19.88 21.69
C LYS A 78 13.92 -18.84 20.60
N ARG A 79 13.00 -18.61 19.66
CA ARG A 79 13.19 -17.68 18.54
C ARG A 79 13.27 -16.22 18.97
N PHE A 80 12.52 -15.82 20.01
CA PHE A 80 12.32 -14.42 20.39
C PHE A 80 12.96 -14.01 21.73
N SER A 81 13.57 -14.94 22.47
CA SER A 81 14.23 -14.73 23.78
C SER A 81 15.17 -13.52 23.87
N ARG A 82 15.86 -13.15 22.79
CA ARG A 82 16.88 -12.07 22.79
C ARG A 82 16.37 -10.68 22.36
N LYS A 83 15.07 -10.49 22.13
CA LYS A 83 14.51 -9.25 21.56
C LYS A 83 13.51 -8.57 22.49
N THR A 84 13.99 -7.86 23.51
CA THR A 84 13.21 -7.27 24.61
C THR A 84 11.86 -6.66 24.21
N ALA A 85 11.80 -5.71 23.27
CA ALA A 85 10.50 -5.10 22.89
C ALA A 85 9.56 -6.04 22.08
N LYS A 86 10.10 -7.05 21.41
CA LYS A 86 9.29 -8.06 20.70
C LYS A 86 8.84 -9.17 21.63
N THR A 87 9.60 -9.49 22.68
CA THR A 87 9.31 -10.58 23.61
C THR A 87 7.91 -10.46 24.22
N GLU A 88 7.51 -9.27 24.67
CA GLU A 88 6.20 -9.02 25.29
C GLU A 88 5.05 -9.18 24.30
N ARG A 89 5.21 -8.72 23.05
CA ARG A 89 4.20 -8.92 21.99
C ARG A 89 4.05 -10.39 21.61
N ILE A 90 5.14 -11.16 21.68
CA ILE A 90 5.12 -12.60 21.43
C ILE A 90 4.45 -13.35 22.58
N LYS A 91 4.71 -12.98 23.84
CA LYS A 91 3.99 -13.54 25.00
C LYS A 91 2.48 -13.31 24.85
N LEU A 92 2.06 -12.07 24.55
CA LEU A 92 0.66 -11.74 24.32
C LEU A 92 0.06 -12.53 23.14
N PHE A 93 0.84 -12.76 22.08
CA PHE A 93 0.41 -13.62 20.97
C PHE A 93 0.16 -15.05 21.42
N LEU A 94 1.07 -15.64 22.19
CA LEU A 94 0.95 -17.01 22.68
C LEU A 94 -0.24 -17.15 23.64
N GLU A 95 -0.42 -16.20 24.56
CA GLU A 95 -1.57 -16.15 25.48
C GLU A 95 -2.89 -16.14 24.70
N ASP A 96 -3.07 -15.20 23.77
CA ASP A 96 -4.29 -15.10 22.97
C ASP A 96 -4.49 -16.31 22.03
N LEU A 97 -3.39 -16.89 21.51
CA LEU A 97 -3.45 -18.06 20.65
C LEU A 97 -3.94 -19.28 21.44
N PHE A 98 -3.42 -19.48 22.65
CA PHE A 98 -3.79 -20.61 23.51
C PHE A 98 -5.20 -20.51 24.08
N VAL A 99 -5.80 -19.32 24.12
CA VAL A 99 -7.24 -19.15 24.39
C VAL A 99 -8.09 -19.64 23.21
N LYS A 100 -7.60 -19.50 21.98
CA LYS A 100 -8.33 -19.92 20.77
C LYS A 100 -8.15 -21.40 20.42
N LEU A 101 -6.99 -21.97 20.76
CA LEU A 101 -6.71 -23.39 20.60
C LEU A 101 -7.43 -24.15 21.74
N LYS A 102 -8.51 -24.87 21.42
CA LYS A 102 -9.28 -25.65 22.40
C LYS A 102 -9.00 -27.15 22.29
N ASP A 103 -8.72 -27.62 21.09
CA ASP A 103 -8.44 -29.03 20.84
C ASP A 103 -7.46 -29.26 19.68
N ILE A 104 -7.27 -30.54 19.34
CA ILE A 104 -6.39 -30.94 18.23
C ILE A 104 -6.91 -30.52 16.84
N CYS A 105 -8.22 -30.27 16.68
CA CYS A 105 -8.77 -29.75 15.44
C CYS A 105 -8.34 -28.30 15.23
N ASP A 106 -8.32 -27.47 16.27
CA ASP A 106 -7.80 -26.10 16.18
C ASP A 106 -6.31 -26.06 15.80
N ILE A 107 -5.51 -27.04 16.26
CA ILE A 107 -4.11 -27.18 15.83
C ILE A 107 -4.03 -27.45 14.33
N LYS A 108 -4.88 -28.32 13.78
CA LYS A 108 -4.94 -28.59 12.33
C LYS A 108 -5.36 -27.34 11.56
N VAL A 109 -6.32 -26.58 12.07
CA VAL A 109 -6.75 -25.30 11.48
C VAL A 109 -5.61 -24.29 11.48
N PHE A 110 -4.83 -24.21 12.57
CA PHE A 110 -3.65 -23.36 12.65
C PHE A 110 -2.59 -23.76 11.61
N ILE A 111 -2.27 -25.06 11.49
CA ILE A 111 -1.33 -25.58 10.47
C ILE A 111 -1.80 -25.20 9.07
N LEU A 112 -3.07 -25.47 8.75
CA LEU A 112 -3.65 -25.15 7.45
C LEU A 112 -3.60 -23.64 7.16
N THR A 113 -3.92 -22.82 8.16
CA THR A 113 -3.87 -21.36 8.01
C THR A 113 -2.46 -20.88 7.67
N VAL A 114 -1.45 -21.43 8.35
CA VAL A 114 -0.07 -21.06 8.08
C VAL A 114 0.37 -21.53 6.68
N GLN A 115 0.16 -22.80 6.37
CA GLN A 115 0.69 -23.44 5.16
C GLN A 115 -0.07 -23.08 3.88
N ASN A 116 -1.40 -22.96 3.95
CA ASN A 116 -2.25 -22.81 2.77
C ASN A 116 -2.83 -21.39 2.62
N ILE A 117 -2.77 -20.56 3.66
CA ILE A 117 -3.21 -19.15 3.58
C ILE A 117 -2.01 -18.19 3.67
N LEU A 118 -1.32 -18.17 4.80
CA LEU A 118 -0.32 -17.15 5.12
C LEU A 118 0.94 -17.21 4.26
N ILE A 119 1.58 -18.37 4.17
CA ILE A 119 2.80 -18.55 3.40
C ILE A 119 2.54 -18.30 1.90
N PRO A 120 1.49 -18.85 1.27
CA PRO A 120 1.17 -18.56 -0.13
C PRO A 120 0.90 -17.09 -0.39
N ILE A 121 0.19 -16.39 0.50
CA ILE A 121 -0.01 -14.94 0.38
C ILE A 121 1.32 -14.18 0.47
N ASN A 122 2.23 -14.58 1.36
CA ASN A 122 3.57 -13.95 1.44
C ASN A 122 4.32 -14.07 0.11
N VAL A 123 4.39 -15.28 -0.46
CA VAL A 123 5.06 -15.55 -1.73
C VAL A 123 4.41 -14.76 -2.87
N ALA A 124 3.08 -14.77 -2.95
CA ALA A 124 2.34 -14.05 -3.98
C ALA A 124 2.60 -12.54 -3.91
N LEU A 125 2.59 -11.95 -2.71
CA LEU A 125 2.85 -10.52 -2.51
C LEU A 125 4.26 -10.09 -2.92
N GLU A 126 5.26 -10.97 -2.85
CA GLU A 126 6.62 -10.70 -3.33
C GLU A 126 6.67 -10.61 -4.86
N SER A 127 5.87 -11.42 -5.55
CA SER A 127 5.80 -11.44 -7.02
C SER A 127 5.04 -10.24 -7.61
N ILE A 128 4.17 -9.61 -6.83
CA ILE A 128 3.40 -8.44 -7.27
C ILE A 128 4.34 -7.22 -7.26
N PRO A 129 4.44 -6.46 -8.37
CA PRO A 129 5.27 -5.27 -8.43
C PRO A 129 4.96 -4.26 -7.32
N ASN A 130 6.03 -3.67 -6.77
CA ASN A 130 5.95 -2.58 -5.80
C ASN A 130 5.84 -1.21 -6.48
N ASP A 131 6.04 -1.15 -7.80
CA ASP A 131 6.08 0.09 -8.57
C ASP A 131 5.59 -0.18 -10.00
N ASP A 132 4.94 0.83 -10.54
CA ASP A 132 4.39 0.90 -11.89
C ASP A 132 5.50 1.04 -12.95
N LYS A 133 6.69 1.52 -12.56
CA LYS A 133 7.90 1.74 -13.40
C LYS A 133 8.12 0.67 -14.46
N ILE A 134 8.08 -0.61 -14.06
CA ILE A 134 8.43 -1.76 -14.92
C ILE A 134 7.57 -1.79 -16.20
N TYR A 135 6.37 -1.24 -16.16
CA TYR A 135 5.42 -1.27 -17.27
C TYR A 135 5.39 0.02 -18.10
N THR A 136 6.01 1.09 -17.62
CA THR A 136 5.72 2.44 -18.09
C THR A 136 6.95 3.20 -18.58
N GLU A 137 8.18 2.88 -18.14
CA GLU A 137 9.38 3.67 -18.52
C GLU A 137 9.65 3.65 -20.04
N GLU A 138 9.67 2.46 -20.66
CA GLU A 138 9.96 2.32 -22.10
C GLU A 138 8.89 2.97 -22.97
N VAL A 139 7.62 2.80 -22.59
CA VAL A 139 6.47 3.41 -23.28
C VAL A 139 6.53 4.92 -23.14
N ALA A 140 6.79 5.44 -21.94
CA ALA A 140 6.92 6.87 -21.68
C ALA A 140 8.08 7.48 -22.48
N LYS A 141 9.23 6.80 -22.50
CA LYS A 141 10.39 7.22 -23.29
C LYS A 141 10.06 7.31 -24.78
N ALA A 142 9.34 6.32 -25.34
CA ALA A 142 8.93 6.36 -26.74
C ALA A 142 8.02 7.57 -27.07
N TYR A 143 7.09 7.94 -26.18
CA TYR A 143 6.28 9.14 -26.34
C TYR A 143 7.12 10.42 -26.28
N LEU A 144 8.01 10.54 -25.31
CA LEU A 144 8.86 11.73 -25.15
C LEU A 144 9.87 11.86 -26.30
N ASP A 145 10.46 10.76 -26.76
CA ASP A 145 11.40 10.77 -27.91
C ASP A 145 10.70 11.27 -29.19
N ARG A 146 9.38 11.05 -29.31
CA ARG A 146 8.60 11.43 -30.49
C ARG A 146 7.99 12.83 -30.42
N LEU A 147 7.51 13.25 -29.25
CA LEU A 147 6.67 14.43 -29.06
C LEU A 147 7.24 15.45 -28.07
N GLY A 148 8.33 15.13 -27.36
CA GLY A 148 8.96 16.02 -26.39
C GLY A 148 8.01 16.46 -25.28
N ASN A 149 7.92 17.77 -25.05
CA ASN A 149 7.08 18.35 -24.00
C ASN A 149 5.57 18.12 -24.22
N ASP A 150 5.12 17.99 -25.47
CA ASP A 150 3.71 17.78 -25.78
C ASP A 150 3.21 16.40 -25.31
N ALA A 151 4.13 15.45 -25.10
CA ALA A 151 3.81 14.15 -24.51
C ALA A 151 3.68 14.16 -22.98
N LEU A 152 4.02 15.25 -22.28
CA LEU A 152 4.09 15.24 -20.81
C LEU A 152 2.77 14.87 -20.15
N SER A 153 1.66 15.50 -20.56
CA SER A 153 0.34 15.18 -20.01
C SER A 153 -0.02 13.71 -20.25
N THR A 154 0.25 13.19 -21.45
CA THR A 154 0.01 11.79 -21.81
C THR A 154 0.87 10.84 -21.00
N VAL A 155 2.16 11.13 -20.85
CA VAL A 155 3.11 10.28 -20.10
C VAL A 155 2.74 10.22 -18.63
N VAL A 156 2.44 11.36 -18.01
CA VAL A 156 2.03 11.42 -16.60
C VAL A 156 0.73 10.64 -16.39
N GLN A 157 -0.29 10.82 -17.25
CA GLN A 157 -1.54 10.07 -17.16
C GLN A 157 -1.38 8.57 -17.47
N LEU A 158 -0.59 8.22 -18.47
CA LEU A 158 -0.33 6.83 -18.84
C LEU A 158 0.38 6.10 -17.71
N TRP A 159 1.38 6.73 -17.09
CA TRP A 159 2.07 6.14 -15.95
C TRP A 159 1.13 5.91 -14.77
N ASP A 160 0.26 6.90 -14.51
CA ASP A 160 -0.73 6.83 -13.44
C ASP A 160 -1.80 5.74 -13.69
N ASN A 161 -2.22 5.56 -14.95
CA ASN A 161 -3.30 4.64 -15.33
C ASN A 161 -2.81 3.22 -15.69
N ALA A 162 -1.78 3.10 -16.53
CA ALA A 162 -1.23 1.82 -16.97
C ALA A 162 -0.54 1.08 -15.83
N GLY A 163 0.11 1.82 -14.91
CA GLY A 163 0.62 1.30 -13.66
C GLY A 163 -0.45 0.63 -12.81
N VAL A 164 -1.57 1.33 -12.61
CA VAL A 164 -2.73 0.82 -11.87
C VAL A 164 -3.32 -0.43 -12.53
N ILE A 165 -3.55 -0.42 -13.84
CA ILE A 165 -4.13 -1.57 -14.54
C ILE A 165 -3.18 -2.77 -14.52
N GLY A 166 -1.90 -2.57 -14.81
CA GLY A 166 -0.88 -3.63 -14.80
C GLY A 166 -0.74 -4.27 -13.43
N CYS A 167 -0.64 -3.44 -12.39
CA CYS A 167 -0.58 -3.91 -11.01
C CYS A 167 -1.87 -4.61 -10.57
N LEU A 168 -3.06 -4.09 -10.90
CA LEU A 168 -4.33 -4.73 -10.54
C LEU A 168 -4.51 -6.08 -11.25
N ASN A 169 -4.07 -6.20 -12.50
CA ASN A 169 -4.10 -7.46 -13.22
C ASN A 169 -3.14 -8.49 -12.61
N ALA A 170 -1.92 -8.08 -12.24
CA ALA A 170 -0.97 -8.93 -11.52
C ALA A 170 -1.53 -9.38 -10.16
N GLU A 171 -2.11 -8.45 -9.39
CA GLU A 171 -2.79 -8.74 -8.13
C GLU A 171 -3.89 -9.78 -8.31
N ARG A 172 -4.80 -9.54 -9.27
CA ARG A 172 -5.90 -10.45 -9.57
C ARG A 172 -5.40 -11.83 -9.99
N GLY A 173 -4.36 -11.90 -10.83
CA GLY A 173 -3.74 -13.16 -11.25
C GLY A 173 -3.25 -13.96 -10.05
N CYS A 174 -2.53 -13.33 -9.13
CA CYS A 174 -2.05 -13.96 -7.91
C CYS A 174 -3.18 -14.46 -6.99
N ILE A 175 -4.24 -13.68 -6.81
CA ILE A 175 -5.42 -14.09 -6.00
C ILE A 175 -6.08 -15.31 -6.64
N VAL A 176 -6.36 -15.28 -7.94
CA VAL A 176 -7.05 -16.36 -8.64
C VAL A 176 -6.23 -17.65 -8.58
N GLN A 177 -4.91 -17.57 -8.82
CA GLN A 177 -4.03 -18.73 -8.76
C GLN A 177 -3.98 -19.33 -7.34
N GLY A 178 -3.78 -18.50 -6.32
CA GLY A 178 -3.70 -18.98 -4.94
C GLY A 178 -5.04 -19.49 -4.41
N PHE A 179 -6.16 -18.87 -4.79
CA PHE A 179 -7.51 -19.34 -4.49
C PHE A 179 -7.77 -20.72 -5.11
N ALA A 180 -7.44 -20.90 -6.40
CA ALA A 180 -7.60 -22.17 -7.09
C ALA A 180 -6.76 -23.29 -6.45
N HIS A 181 -5.52 -22.99 -6.06
CA HIS A 181 -4.65 -23.92 -5.35
C HIS A 181 -5.21 -24.32 -3.98
N LEU A 182 -5.64 -23.33 -3.18
CA LEU A 182 -6.26 -23.57 -1.88
C LEU A 182 -7.52 -24.43 -2.02
N ARG A 183 -8.42 -24.09 -2.94
CA ARG A 183 -9.64 -24.85 -3.23
C ARG A 183 -9.34 -26.31 -3.53
N GLN A 184 -8.29 -26.59 -4.31
CA GLN A 184 -7.89 -27.97 -4.60
C GLN A 184 -7.38 -28.70 -3.35
N SER A 185 -6.62 -28.02 -2.48
CA SER A 185 -6.07 -28.61 -1.26
C SER A 185 -7.13 -28.98 -0.22
N ILE A 186 -8.24 -28.25 -0.19
CA ILE A 186 -9.33 -28.44 0.79
C ILE A 186 -10.56 -29.14 0.20
N ARG A 187 -10.46 -29.70 -1.01
CA ARG A 187 -11.59 -30.35 -1.74
C ARG A 187 -12.32 -31.48 -0.99
N HIS A 188 -11.73 -31.96 0.10
CA HIS A 188 -12.27 -33.04 0.93
C HIS A 188 -13.18 -32.51 2.06
N MET A 189 -13.19 -31.20 2.31
CA MET A 189 -14.07 -30.54 3.27
C MET A 189 -15.49 -30.40 2.69
N SER A 190 -16.47 -30.19 3.56
CA SER A 190 -17.80 -29.79 3.11
C SER A 190 -17.76 -28.42 2.40
N GLU A 191 -18.82 -28.11 1.64
CA GLU A 191 -18.94 -26.82 0.95
C GLU A 191 -18.84 -25.64 1.93
N HIS A 192 -19.58 -25.71 3.04
CA HIS A 192 -19.57 -24.64 4.04
C HIS A 192 -18.19 -24.43 4.67
N GLU A 193 -17.49 -25.50 5.06
CA GLU A 193 -16.14 -25.42 5.62
C GLU A 193 -15.13 -24.88 4.60
N SER A 194 -15.22 -25.35 3.35
CA SER A 194 -14.38 -24.87 2.25
C SER A 194 -14.56 -23.37 2.05
N ASP A 195 -15.81 -22.89 2.03
CA ASP A 195 -16.13 -21.48 1.88
C ASP A 195 -15.61 -20.64 3.05
N THR A 196 -15.69 -21.15 4.29
CA THR A 196 -15.08 -20.50 5.47
C THR A 196 -13.58 -20.28 5.29
N VAL A 197 -12.85 -21.29 4.83
CA VAL A 197 -11.39 -21.20 4.63
C VAL A 197 -11.04 -20.32 3.43
N LEU A 198 -11.77 -20.44 2.32
CA LEU A 198 -11.55 -19.65 1.10
C LEU A 198 -11.82 -18.16 1.34
N THR A 199 -12.86 -17.83 2.10
CA THR A 199 -13.15 -16.43 2.44
C THR A 199 -12.09 -15.86 3.37
N ALA A 200 -11.58 -16.62 4.34
CA ALA A 200 -10.45 -16.21 5.17
C ALA A 200 -9.21 -15.86 4.34
N TYR A 201 -8.91 -16.67 3.31
CA TYR A 201 -7.82 -16.42 2.36
C TYR A 201 -8.02 -15.10 1.60
N VAL A 202 -9.17 -14.92 0.94
CA VAL A 202 -9.43 -13.74 0.12
C VAL A 202 -9.43 -12.48 0.96
N GLN A 203 -10.06 -12.50 2.14
CA GLN A 203 -10.12 -11.35 3.04
C GLN A 203 -8.74 -10.90 3.49
N GLU A 204 -7.88 -11.84 3.92
CA GLU A 204 -6.53 -11.49 4.36
C GLU A 204 -5.65 -11.05 3.19
N PHE A 205 -5.80 -11.65 2.01
CA PHE A 205 -5.04 -11.25 0.82
C PHE A 205 -5.42 -9.83 0.38
N GLU A 206 -6.71 -9.55 0.17
CA GLU A 206 -7.18 -8.21 -0.24
C GLU A 206 -6.83 -7.13 0.76
N ARG A 207 -6.89 -7.44 2.06
CA ARG A 207 -6.47 -6.50 3.09
C ARG A 207 -5.00 -6.12 2.95
N ARG A 208 -4.12 -7.09 2.66
CA ARG A 208 -2.68 -6.85 2.48
C ARG A 208 -2.38 -6.15 1.16
N LEU A 209 -3.11 -6.48 0.09
CA LEU A 209 -3.06 -5.74 -1.17
C LEU A 209 -3.49 -4.29 -0.98
N GLY A 210 -4.55 -4.04 -0.22
CA GLY A 210 -4.98 -2.68 0.14
C GLY A 210 -3.86 -1.86 0.80
N GLN A 211 -3.07 -2.47 1.68
CA GLN A 211 -1.91 -1.78 2.28
C GLN A 211 -0.78 -1.55 1.26
N LYS A 212 -0.49 -2.53 0.41
CA LYS A 212 0.51 -2.38 -0.67
C LYS A 212 0.09 -1.28 -1.67
N ARG A 213 -1.17 -1.26 -2.09
CA ARG A 213 -1.78 -0.23 -2.94
C ARG A 213 -1.65 1.17 -2.34
N LYS A 214 -1.88 1.33 -1.03
CA LYS A 214 -1.65 2.62 -0.32
C LYS A 214 -0.20 3.07 -0.40
N GLY A 215 0.76 2.16 -0.27
CA GLY A 215 2.18 2.46 -0.46
C GLY A 215 2.51 2.91 -1.87
N ARG A 216 1.98 2.21 -2.90
CA ARG A 216 2.24 2.55 -4.32
C ARG A 216 1.60 3.86 -4.76
N ALA A 217 0.37 4.14 -4.32
CA ALA A 217 -0.39 5.32 -4.74
C ALA A 217 0.26 6.66 -4.34
N GLY A 218 1.14 6.66 -3.34
CA GLY A 218 1.95 7.84 -3.01
C GLY A 218 3.11 8.07 -3.98
N GLY A 219 3.77 7.01 -4.45
CA GLY A 219 5.01 7.09 -5.23
C GLY A 219 4.84 7.32 -6.74
N SER A 220 3.76 6.83 -7.36
CA SER A 220 3.66 6.79 -8.84
C SER A 220 3.84 8.16 -9.52
N LEU A 221 3.24 9.22 -8.98
CA LEU A 221 3.39 10.58 -9.55
C LEU A 221 4.77 11.20 -9.26
N GLU A 222 5.35 10.89 -8.10
CA GLU A 222 6.73 11.30 -7.77
C GLU A 222 7.76 10.57 -8.65
N ASP A 223 7.48 9.32 -8.98
CA ASP A 223 8.31 8.45 -9.79
C ASP A 223 8.32 8.89 -11.25
N VAL A 224 7.15 9.16 -11.84
CA VAL A 224 7.10 9.72 -13.20
C VAL A 224 7.76 11.10 -13.23
N THR A 225 7.59 11.93 -12.20
CA THR A 225 8.29 13.24 -12.13
C THR A 225 9.81 13.09 -12.07
N SER A 226 10.30 12.09 -11.31
CA SER A 226 11.74 11.78 -11.24
C SER A 226 12.26 11.25 -12.58
N PHE A 227 11.48 10.42 -13.27
CA PHE A 227 11.77 9.96 -14.62
C PHE A 227 11.85 11.13 -15.61
N LEU A 228 10.89 12.06 -15.58
CA LEU A 228 10.89 13.26 -16.42
C LEU A 228 12.12 14.13 -16.16
N PHE A 229 12.48 14.35 -14.90
CA PHE A 229 13.68 15.13 -14.58
C PHE A 229 14.95 14.48 -15.13
N LYS A 230 15.08 13.16 -14.98
CA LYS A 230 16.20 12.42 -15.56
C LYS A 230 16.22 12.52 -17.09
N TYR A 231 15.05 12.33 -17.74
CA TYR A 231 14.92 12.40 -19.20
C TYR A 231 15.31 13.77 -19.75
N PHE A 232 14.85 14.85 -19.13
CA PHE A 232 15.12 16.22 -19.55
C PHE A 232 16.41 16.82 -18.97
N ASN A 233 17.22 16.02 -18.26
CA ASN A 233 18.45 16.43 -17.59
C ASN A 233 18.25 17.60 -16.61
N ILE A 234 17.15 17.59 -15.87
CA ILE A 234 16.83 18.55 -14.81
C ILE A 234 17.44 18.05 -13.50
N LYS A 235 18.26 18.89 -12.88
CA LYS A 235 18.85 18.59 -11.57
C LYS A 235 17.90 19.00 -10.45
N ALA A 236 17.44 18.03 -9.67
CA ALA A 236 16.77 18.27 -8.40
C ALA A 236 17.77 18.66 -7.30
N GLU A 237 17.32 19.49 -6.37
CA GLU A 237 18.07 19.93 -5.21
C GLU A 237 17.60 19.19 -3.95
N ASN A 238 18.42 19.24 -2.89
CA ASN A 238 18.02 18.70 -1.60
C ASN A 238 16.96 19.58 -0.93
N LYS A 239 16.15 18.94 -0.07
CA LYS A 239 15.22 19.63 0.82
C LYS A 239 16.00 20.64 1.69
N PRO A 240 15.46 21.86 1.94
CA PRO A 240 16.10 22.80 2.87
C PRO A 240 16.24 22.21 4.27
N ASP A 241 17.38 22.51 4.90
CA ASP A 241 17.62 22.12 6.29
C ASP A 241 16.52 22.63 7.21
N HIS A 242 16.08 21.76 8.13
CA HIS A 242 15.02 22.05 9.10
C HIS A 242 13.67 22.50 8.50
N PHE A 243 13.40 22.21 7.23
CA PHE A 243 12.07 22.45 6.65
C PHE A 243 11.03 21.52 7.27
N GLN A 244 10.27 22.06 8.23
CA GLN A 244 9.14 21.44 8.90
C GLN A 244 7.90 22.32 8.68
N ALA A 245 7.41 22.37 7.45
CA ALA A 245 6.18 23.05 7.11
C ALA A 245 5.07 22.03 6.84
N ASP A 246 3.82 22.44 7.02
CA ASP A 246 2.61 21.67 6.70
C ASP A 246 2.36 21.56 5.18
N ILE A 247 3.36 21.87 4.36
CA ILE A 247 3.33 21.75 2.90
C ILE A 247 4.14 20.52 2.49
N GLU A 248 3.46 19.57 1.85
CA GLU A 248 4.07 18.37 1.29
C GLU A 248 4.74 18.69 -0.05
N ILE A 249 6.08 18.69 -0.04
CA ILE A 249 6.94 18.95 -1.19
C ILE A 249 7.80 17.73 -1.45
N ASP A 250 7.67 17.17 -2.65
CA ASP A 250 8.23 15.86 -3.03
C ASP A 250 9.57 16.01 -3.78
N LYS A 251 9.76 17.13 -4.51
CA LYS A 251 11.03 17.47 -5.18
C LYS A 251 11.33 18.96 -5.02
N TRP A 252 12.61 19.32 -5.16
CA TRP A 252 13.07 20.71 -5.09
C TRP A 252 13.87 21.06 -6.33
N ILE A 253 13.67 22.26 -6.84
CA ILE A 253 14.41 22.80 -7.99
C ILE A 253 15.06 24.12 -7.59
N LEU A 254 16.34 24.27 -7.88
CA LEU A 254 17.06 25.52 -7.67
C LEU A 254 16.89 26.45 -8.87
N ARG A 255 16.47 27.70 -8.62
CA ARG A 255 16.38 28.77 -9.62
C ARG A 255 17.73 29.45 -9.84
N ARG A 256 17.84 30.23 -10.92
CA ARG A 256 19.02 31.08 -11.25
C ARG A 256 19.42 32.00 -10.09
N ASP A 257 18.45 32.53 -9.34
CA ASP A 257 18.65 33.45 -8.21
C ASP A 257 18.86 32.75 -6.86
N LYS A 258 19.07 31.43 -6.87
CA LYS A 258 19.26 30.58 -5.70
C LYS A 258 18.04 30.44 -4.78
N TRP A 259 16.86 30.89 -5.22
CA TRP A 259 15.61 30.50 -4.57
C TRP A 259 15.17 29.11 -5.04
N LEU A 260 14.35 28.44 -4.23
CA LEU A 260 13.85 27.11 -4.49
C LEU A 260 12.42 27.13 -5.03
N ILE A 261 12.11 26.21 -5.93
CA ILE A 261 10.75 25.85 -6.31
C ILE A 261 10.47 24.48 -5.70
N GLY A 262 9.44 24.39 -4.87
CA GLY A 262 8.95 23.11 -4.34
C GLY A 262 7.99 22.46 -5.33
N ILE A 263 8.22 21.22 -5.70
CA ILE A 263 7.31 20.44 -6.55
C ILE A 263 6.50 19.49 -5.67
N SER A 264 5.19 19.61 -5.76
CA SER A 264 4.21 18.79 -5.03
C SER A 264 3.44 17.93 -6.03
N CYS A 265 3.66 16.62 -5.98
CA CYS A 265 3.04 15.62 -6.82
C CYS A 265 1.79 15.10 -6.11
N LYS A 266 0.60 15.48 -6.60
CA LYS A 266 -0.66 15.05 -5.97
C LYS A 266 -1.68 14.61 -7.02
N ARG A 267 -2.22 13.39 -6.88
CA ARG A 267 -3.37 12.94 -7.69
C ARG A 267 -4.57 13.88 -7.53
N THR A 268 -4.97 14.14 -6.28
CA THR A 268 -6.06 15.05 -5.86
C THR A 268 -5.62 15.85 -4.63
N LEU A 269 -6.10 17.07 -4.42
CA LEU A 269 -5.77 17.88 -3.23
C LEU A 269 -6.70 17.63 -2.03
N ARG A 270 -7.94 17.24 -2.28
CA ARG A 270 -9.07 17.01 -1.37
C ARG A 270 -9.22 18.10 -0.31
N GLU A 271 -9.16 17.77 0.98
CA GLU A 271 -9.13 18.68 2.12
C GLU A 271 -7.72 19.03 2.59
N ARG A 272 -6.69 18.33 2.11
CA ARG A 272 -5.28 18.50 2.53
C ARG A 272 -4.72 19.89 2.20
N TRP A 273 -5.28 20.59 1.22
CA TRP A 273 -4.92 21.99 0.93
C TRP A 273 -5.16 22.93 2.12
N LYS A 274 -6.04 22.60 3.07
CA LYS A 274 -6.28 23.44 4.26
C LYS A 274 -5.03 23.54 5.14
N GLN A 275 -4.27 22.46 5.25
CA GLN A 275 -2.99 22.41 5.97
C GLN A 275 -1.93 23.25 5.26
N VAL A 276 -1.97 23.28 3.93
CA VAL A 276 -1.08 24.09 3.08
C VAL A 276 -1.44 25.58 3.19
N SER A 277 -2.72 25.93 3.23
CA SER A 277 -3.18 27.32 3.26
C SER A 277 -2.84 28.08 4.55
N SER A 278 -2.57 27.35 5.64
CA SER A 278 -2.09 27.91 6.91
C SER A 278 -0.58 28.18 6.93
N ALA A 279 0.18 27.68 5.95
CA ALA A 279 1.58 28.01 5.79
C ALA A 279 1.71 29.41 5.16
N HIS A 280 1.77 30.43 6.03
CA HIS A 280 1.90 31.83 5.64
C HIS A 280 3.10 32.10 4.72
N HIS A 281 3.02 33.17 3.91
CA HIS A 281 4.12 33.67 3.05
C HIS A 281 5.49 33.75 3.75
N ASP A 282 5.48 33.96 5.08
CA ASP A 282 6.67 34.01 5.92
C ASP A 282 7.45 32.70 5.94
N VAL A 283 6.78 31.56 5.88
CA VAL A 283 7.42 30.23 5.83
C VAL A 283 8.17 30.06 4.51
N LEU A 284 7.52 30.39 3.39
CA LEU A 284 8.17 30.32 2.07
C LEU A 284 9.40 31.24 2.02
N ASN A 285 9.28 32.48 2.53
CA ASN A 285 10.39 33.41 2.55
C ASN A 285 11.53 32.94 3.46
N LYS A 286 11.22 32.42 4.66
CA LYS A 286 12.22 31.89 5.61
C LYS A 286 13.12 30.83 4.98
N PHE A 287 12.56 29.97 4.14
CA PHE A 287 13.27 28.89 3.48
C PHE A 287 13.69 29.20 2.03
N LYS A 288 13.61 30.48 1.61
CA LYS A 288 13.91 30.95 0.25
C LYS A 288 13.15 30.18 -0.84
N ILE A 289 11.90 29.85 -0.57
CA ILE A 289 11.00 29.18 -1.50
C ILE A 289 10.28 30.26 -2.29
N TRP A 290 10.51 30.26 -3.60
CA TRP A 290 9.91 31.17 -4.53
C TRP A 290 8.43 30.84 -4.73
N GLN A 291 8.16 29.58 -5.11
CA GLN A 291 6.84 29.07 -5.42
C GLN A 291 6.73 27.58 -5.08
N VAL A 292 5.49 27.11 -4.93
CA VAL A 292 5.16 25.69 -4.84
C VAL A 292 4.37 25.29 -6.08
N TRP A 293 4.90 24.38 -6.88
CA TRP A 293 4.29 23.92 -8.12
C TRP A 293 3.64 22.56 -7.89
N HIS A 294 2.33 22.48 -8.11
CA HIS A 294 1.55 21.27 -8.01
C HIS A 294 1.42 20.62 -9.37
N LEU A 295 1.89 19.38 -9.49
CA LEU A 295 1.56 18.51 -10.61
C LEU A 295 0.33 17.70 -10.22
N ILE A 296 -0.80 17.86 -10.92
CA ILE A 296 -2.07 17.24 -10.58
C ILE A 296 -2.63 16.44 -11.74
N THR A 297 -3.07 15.19 -11.48
CA THR A 297 -3.65 14.30 -12.51
C THR A 297 -5.17 14.21 -12.45
N TYR A 298 -5.78 14.34 -11.27
CA TYR A 298 -7.23 14.36 -11.07
C TYR A 298 -7.63 15.66 -10.38
N ASP A 299 -8.12 16.60 -11.18
CA ASP A 299 -8.34 17.99 -10.81
C ASP A 299 -9.83 18.37 -10.63
N GLU A 300 -10.73 17.39 -10.76
CA GLU A 300 -12.17 17.59 -10.55
C GLU A 300 -12.50 18.14 -9.15
N ASP A 301 -11.63 17.90 -8.17
CA ASP A 301 -11.76 18.38 -6.81
C ASP A 301 -11.18 19.79 -6.57
N LEU A 302 -10.60 20.42 -7.59
CA LEU A 302 -10.12 21.80 -7.56
C LEU A 302 -11.29 22.75 -7.84
N SER A 303 -11.77 23.42 -6.79
CA SER A 303 -12.69 24.55 -6.95
C SER A 303 -11.92 25.84 -7.21
N ASP A 304 -12.59 26.82 -7.80
CA ASP A 304 -12.04 28.15 -8.09
C ASP A 304 -11.52 28.82 -6.80
N ASP A 305 -12.22 28.63 -5.67
CA ASP A 305 -11.77 29.10 -4.35
C ASP A 305 -10.43 28.50 -3.93
N LYS A 306 -10.23 27.18 -4.14
CA LYS A 306 -8.97 26.51 -3.80
C LYS A 306 -7.83 27.04 -4.66
N LEU A 307 -8.07 27.14 -5.96
CA LEU A 307 -7.09 27.63 -6.93
C LEU A 307 -6.71 29.08 -6.61
N THR A 308 -7.70 29.93 -6.33
CA THR A 308 -7.48 31.35 -6.05
C THR A 308 -6.73 31.57 -4.74
N LEU A 309 -7.15 30.90 -3.66
CA LEU A 309 -6.51 31.06 -2.36
C LEU A 309 -5.04 30.65 -2.39
N LEU A 310 -4.74 29.48 -2.96
CA LEU A 310 -3.37 28.97 -3.05
C LEU A 310 -2.56 29.77 -4.08
N GLY A 311 -3.16 30.21 -5.18
CA GLY A 311 -2.52 31.07 -6.18
C GLY A 311 -1.96 32.36 -5.57
N ILE A 312 -2.74 33.03 -4.72
CA ILE A 312 -2.31 34.22 -3.95
C ILE A 312 -1.13 33.91 -3.02
N GLN A 313 -0.98 32.65 -2.61
CA GLN A 313 0.10 32.16 -1.75
C GLN A 313 1.32 31.65 -2.52
N ARG A 314 1.49 32.01 -3.80
CA ARG A 314 2.61 31.58 -4.68
C ARG A 314 2.58 30.10 -5.05
N HIS A 315 1.40 29.49 -5.07
CA HIS A 315 1.21 28.16 -5.62
C HIS A 315 0.90 28.24 -7.12
N VAL A 316 1.41 27.29 -7.91
CA VAL A 316 1.14 27.14 -9.34
C VAL A 316 0.65 25.73 -9.59
N PHE A 317 -0.36 25.55 -10.43
CA PHE A 317 -0.99 24.28 -10.75
C PHE A 317 -0.72 23.90 -12.20
N TYR A 318 -0.12 22.74 -12.41
CA TYR A 318 0.04 22.11 -13.72
C TYR A 318 -0.99 21.01 -13.84
N LEU A 319 -1.99 21.24 -14.69
CA LEU A 319 -3.14 20.37 -14.90
C LEU A 319 -3.05 19.67 -16.26
N PRO A 320 -3.71 18.52 -16.46
CA PRO A 320 -3.69 17.84 -17.74
C PRO A 320 -4.15 18.75 -18.88
N ASP A 321 -3.57 18.59 -20.06
CA ASP A 321 -3.78 19.54 -21.15
C ASP A 321 -5.23 19.56 -21.68
N ASN A 322 -5.96 18.46 -21.46
CA ASN A 322 -7.37 18.30 -21.78
C ASN A 322 -8.32 18.60 -20.60
N SER A 323 -7.81 19.20 -19.52
CA SER A 323 -8.60 19.51 -18.33
C SER A 323 -9.65 20.60 -18.58
N ARG A 324 -10.89 20.33 -18.13
CA ARG A 324 -11.96 21.34 -18.08
C ARG A 324 -11.63 22.47 -17.10
N ARG A 325 -10.92 22.18 -15.99
CA ARG A 325 -10.51 23.19 -15.01
C ARG A 325 -9.43 24.11 -15.57
N LEU A 326 -8.49 23.56 -16.34
CA LEU A 326 -7.49 24.34 -17.06
C LEU A 326 -8.16 25.28 -18.06
N GLU A 327 -9.13 24.79 -18.84
CA GLU A 327 -9.88 25.60 -19.79
C GLU A 327 -10.65 26.74 -19.10
N SER A 328 -11.35 26.44 -18.00
CA SER A 328 -12.03 27.44 -17.18
C SER A 328 -11.06 28.50 -16.63
N ALA A 329 -9.92 28.06 -16.07
CA ALA A 329 -8.93 28.94 -15.47
C ALA A 329 -8.24 29.86 -16.49
N ARG A 330 -8.01 29.39 -17.73
CA ARG A 330 -7.44 30.19 -18.83
C ARG A 330 -8.31 31.39 -19.19
N ASN A 331 -9.63 31.25 -19.07
CA ASN A 331 -10.60 32.31 -19.37
C ASN A 331 -10.83 33.26 -18.18
N HIS A 332 -10.31 32.92 -16.99
CA HIS A 332 -10.46 33.73 -15.79
C HIS A 332 -9.32 34.75 -15.66
N LEU A 333 -9.65 36.01 -15.31
CA LEU A 333 -8.72 37.14 -15.30
C LEU A 333 -7.47 36.92 -14.42
N GLY A 334 -7.60 36.20 -13.31
CA GLY A 334 -6.49 35.94 -12.38
C GLY A 334 -5.99 34.50 -12.33
N MET A 335 -6.82 33.50 -12.66
CA MET A 335 -6.39 32.09 -12.49
C MET A 335 -5.39 31.65 -13.54
N LYS A 336 -5.44 32.26 -14.74
CA LYS A 336 -4.49 32.01 -15.83
C LYS A 336 -3.00 32.20 -15.46
N ASP A 337 -2.70 32.99 -14.42
CA ASP A 337 -1.32 33.30 -14.02
C ASP A 337 -0.66 32.14 -13.24
N TYR A 338 -1.48 31.33 -12.56
CA TYR A 338 -1.05 30.23 -11.71
C TYR A 338 -1.70 28.88 -12.04
N VAL A 339 -2.52 28.77 -13.08
CA VAL A 339 -3.01 27.49 -13.61
C VAL A 339 -2.52 27.33 -15.04
N ARG A 340 -1.73 26.27 -15.29
CA ARG A 340 -0.96 26.06 -16.52
C ARG A 340 -1.16 24.65 -17.06
N PRO A 341 -1.01 24.45 -18.38
CA PRO A 341 -0.98 23.12 -18.97
C PRO A 341 0.24 22.33 -18.49
N MET A 342 0.06 21.04 -18.28
CA MET A 342 1.12 20.12 -17.87
C MET A 342 2.24 20.02 -18.90
N SER A 343 1.94 20.16 -20.19
CA SER A 343 2.96 20.26 -21.25
C SER A 343 3.93 21.42 -21.08
N GLN A 344 3.57 22.47 -20.34
CA GLN A 344 4.45 23.60 -20.08
C GLN A 344 5.42 23.36 -18.91
N PHE A 345 5.17 22.34 -18.08
CA PHE A 345 5.89 22.12 -16.82
C PHE A 345 7.42 22.11 -16.96
N ILE A 346 7.95 21.30 -17.89
CA ILE A 346 9.40 21.17 -18.09
C ILE A 346 10.00 22.45 -18.69
N HIS A 347 9.27 23.11 -19.59
CA HIS A 347 9.71 24.37 -20.17
C HIS A 347 9.85 25.45 -19.09
N ASP A 348 8.85 25.57 -18.21
CA ASP A 348 8.88 26.54 -17.11
C ASP A 348 10.03 26.24 -16.12
N ILE A 349 10.33 24.97 -15.81
CA ILE A 349 11.50 24.61 -15.00
C ILE A 349 12.79 25.12 -15.64
N LYS A 350 13.02 24.78 -16.91
CA LYS A 350 14.25 25.17 -17.63
C LYS A 350 14.42 26.70 -17.68
N LYS A 351 13.33 27.41 -17.95
CA LYS A 351 13.27 28.87 -17.87
C LYS A 351 13.72 29.37 -16.50
N GLU A 352 13.20 28.83 -15.40
CA GLU A 352 13.58 29.23 -14.05
C GLU A 352 15.03 28.82 -13.65
N GLN A 353 15.58 27.77 -14.27
CA GLN A 353 16.94 27.28 -13.98
C GLN A 353 18.07 27.96 -14.74
N GLY A 354 17.85 28.41 -15.98
CA GLY A 354 18.98 28.89 -16.79
C GLY A 354 19.13 28.29 -18.17
N THR A 355 18.40 27.22 -18.44
CA THR A 355 18.86 26.13 -19.32
C THR A 355 17.96 25.87 -20.51
#